data_AF-A0A1X7SLF1-F1
#
_entry.id   AF-A0A1X7SLF1-F1
#
_cell.length_a   1.000
_cell.length_b   1.000
_cell.length_c   1.000
_cell.angle_alpha   90.00
_cell.angle_beta   90.00
_cell.angle_gamma   90.00
#
_symmetry.space_group_name_H-M   'P 1'
#
loop_
_entity.id
_entity.type
_entity.pdbx_description
1 polymer ?
#
loop_
_entity_poly.entity_id
_entity_poly.type
_entity_poly.pdbx_seq_one_letter_code
_entity_poly.pdbx_strand_id
1 'polypeptide(L)'
;LVKKLDELLSSPSYGKGKECDCLLLVISHLYNFKVVQCVLIYDIIRKLLDSLTERDLDLLVLILKTCGMEIRRNDSLALKDIILDIQTKARTLNEDNSR
;
A
#
# COMPACT_ATOMS: atom_id res chain seq x y z
N LEU A 1 9.76 11.91 -5.27
CA LEU A 1 8.65 11.35 -4.48
C LEU A 1 8.82 9.85 -4.26
N VAL A 2 8.76 9.02 -5.30
CA VAL A 2 8.90 7.55 -5.15
C VAL A 2 10.22 7.14 -4.47
N LYS A 3 11.37 7.67 -4.90
CA LYS A 3 12.66 7.41 -4.22
C LYS A 3 12.66 7.75 -2.73
N LYS A 4 12.04 8.87 -2.37
CA LYS A 4 11.93 9.30 -0.98
C LYS A 4 10.97 8.43 -0.18
N LEU A 5 9.89 7.93 -0.80
CA LEU A 5 9.02 6.92 -0.19
C LEU A 5 9.80 5.63 0.07
N ASP A 6 10.63 5.22 -0.89
CA ASP A 6 11.44 4.01 -0.81
C ASP A 6 12.49 4.09 0.31
N GLU A 7 13.19 5.21 0.41
CA GLU A 7 14.13 5.53 1.50
C GLU A 7 13.42 5.50 2.87
N LEU A 8 12.22 6.08 2.95
CA LEU A 8 11.44 6.08 4.19
C LEU A 8 10.99 4.66 4.55
N LEU A 9 10.38 3.91 3.64
CA LEU A 9 9.94 2.53 3.89
C LEU A 9 11.10 1.58 4.25
N SER A 10 12.32 1.89 3.79
CA SER A 10 13.52 1.12 4.13
C SER A 10 14.11 1.50 5.49
N SER A 11 13.71 2.64 6.07
CA SER A 11 14.17 3.10 7.38
C SER A 11 13.30 2.49 8.49
N PRO A 12 13.87 1.91 9.56
CA PRO A 12 13.10 1.32 10.66
C PRO A 12 12.20 2.32 11.42
N SER A 13 12.30 3.61 11.12
CA SER A 13 11.53 4.68 11.77
C SER A 13 10.31 5.17 10.98
N TYR A 14 9.94 4.58 9.84
CA TYR A 14 8.78 5.04 9.05
C TYR A 14 7.44 4.97 9.82
N GLY A 15 7.41 4.22 10.92
CA GLY A 15 6.30 4.16 11.87
C GLY A 15 6.19 5.32 12.86
N LYS A 16 7.21 6.17 13.04
CA LYS A 16 7.22 7.20 14.09
C LYS A 16 6.77 8.59 13.65
N GLY A 17 6.53 8.82 12.36
CA GLY A 17 6.21 10.14 11.82
C GLY A 17 5.14 10.14 10.74
N LYS A 18 4.54 11.31 10.51
CA LYS A 18 3.51 11.53 9.48
C LYS A 18 4.05 11.73 8.06
N GLU A 19 5.38 11.77 7.91
CA GLU A 19 6.00 12.04 6.60
C GLU A 19 5.63 10.96 5.59
N CYS A 20 5.60 9.69 6.00
CA CYS A 20 5.18 8.58 5.14
C CYS A 20 3.73 8.70 4.70
N ASP A 21 2.81 8.99 5.63
CA ASP A 21 1.38 9.15 5.31
C ASP A 21 1.18 10.33 4.36
N CYS A 22 1.84 11.47 4.62
CA CYS A 22 1.76 12.65 3.77
C CYS A 22 2.28 12.34 2.36
N LEU A 23 3.43 11.68 2.24
CA LEU A 23 4.02 11.36 0.94
C LEU A 23 3.13 10.37 0.16
N LEU A 24 2.58 9.38 0.87
CA LEU A 24 1.67 8.40 0.30
C LEU A 24 0.33 9.02 -0.13
N LEU A 25 -0.19 9.98 0.64
CA LEU A 25 -1.35 10.78 0.27
C LEU A 25 -1.07 11.63 -0.98
N VAL A 26 0.08 12.29 -1.05
CA VAL A 26 0.47 13.05 -2.25
C VAL A 26 0.48 12.14 -3.48
N ILE A 27 1.13 10.97 -3.40
CA ILE A 27 1.15 10.00 -4.51
C ILE A 27 -0.26 9.52 -4.86
N SER A 28 -1.09 9.23 -3.86
CA SER A 28 -2.48 8.83 -4.03
C SER A 28 -3.31 9.89 -4.75
N HIS A 29 -3.15 11.17 -4.39
CA HIS A 29 -3.83 12.27 -5.07
C HIS A 29 -3.31 12.49 -6.49
N LEU A 30 -2.00 12.33 -6.73
CA LEU A 30 -1.45 12.36 -8.10
C LEU A 30 -2.05 11.25 -8.98
N TYR A 31 -2.33 10.07 -8.40
CA TYR A 31 -3.02 8.99 -9.12
C TYR A 31 -4.48 9.36 -9.43
N ASN A 32 -5.19 9.91 -8.44
CA ASN A 32 -6.57 10.35 -8.62
C ASN A 32 -6.68 11.46 -9.69
N PHE A 33 -5.69 12.36 -9.77
CA PHE A 33 -5.59 13.40 -10.80
C PHE A 33 -5.00 12.91 -12.13
N LYS A 34 -4.76 11.59 -12.28
CA LYS A 34 -4.24 10.97 -13.51
C LYS A 34 -2.85 11.46 -13.92
N VAL A 35 -2.07 12.00 -12.97
CA VAL A 35 -0.67 12.40 -13.17
C VAL A 35 0.26 11.17 -13.11
N VAL A 36 -0.10 10.16 -12.32
CA VAL A 36 0.60 8.87 -12.27
C VAL A 36 -0.34 7.72 -12.63
N GLN A 37 0.23 6.62 -13.15
CA GLN A 37 -0.53 5.43 -13.54
C GLN A 37 -0.82 4.51 -12.36
N CYS A 38 -1.85 3.65 -12.50
CA CYS A 38 -2.25 2.67 -11.49
C CYS A 38 -1.12 1.69 -11.12
N VAL A 39 -0.21 1.39 -12.06
CA VAL A 39 0.94 0.50 -11.86
C VAL A 39 1.77 0.93 -10.64
N LEU A 40 2.03 2.23 -10.48
CA LEU A 40 2.79 2.74 -9.32
C LEU A 40 2.09 2.45 -7.99
N ILE A 41 0.77 2.57 -7.94
CA ILE A 41 0.00 2.28 -6.73
C ILE A 41 0.06 0.78 -6.42
N TYR A 42 -0.02 -0.07 -7.44
CA TYR A 42 0.11 -1.53 -7.27
C TYR A 42 1.49 -1.93 -6.76
N ASP A 43 2.56 -1.32 -7.27
CA ASP A 43 3.92 -1.60 -6.81
C ASP A 43 4.13 -1.19 -5.35
N ILE A 44 3.56 -0.06 -4.92
CA ILE A 44 3.58 0.36 -3.51
C ILE A 44 2.82 -0.64 -2.63
N ILE A 45 1.63 -1.08 -3.06
CA ILE A 45 0.83 -2.08 -2.35
C ILE A 45 1.61 -3.39 -2.18
N ARG A 46 2.26 -3.88 -3.26
CA ARG A 46 3.10 -5.09 -3.20
C ARG A 46 4.27 -4.93 -2.22
N LYS A 47 4.94 -3.78 -2.23
CA LYS A 47 6.04 -3.51 -1.31
C LYS A 47 5.59 -3.53 0.17
N LEU A 48 4.42 -2.96 0.47
CA LEU A 48 3.83 -3.02 1.82
C LEU A 48 3.43 -4.45 2.22
N LEU A 49 2.99 -5.25 1.25
CA LEU A 49 2.68 -6.67 1.44
C LEU A 49 3.92 -7.55 1.68
N ASP A 50 5.13 -7.08 1.38
CA ASP A 50 6.35 -7.86 1.60
C ASP A 50 6.76 -7.91 3.07
N SER A 51 6.63 -6.81 3.81
CA SER A 51 6.90 -6.76 5.26
C SER A 51 5.65 -6.99 6.12
N LEU A 52 4.49 -6.53 5.67
CA LEU A 52 3.17 -6.77 6.27
C LEU A 52 3.10 -6.51 7.80
N THR A 53 3.81 -5.48 8.25
CA THR A 53 3.78 -5.03 9.65
C THR A 53 2.47 -4.31 9.98
N GLU A 54 2.21 -4.05 11.27
CA GLU A 54 1.03 -3.25 11.69
C GLU A 54 0.99 -1.88 10.98
N ARG A 55 2.17 -1.27 10.79
CA ARG A 55 2.29 -0.01 10.08
C ARG A 55 1.98 -0.14 8.59
N ASP A 56 2.38 -1.24 7.96
CA ASP A 56 2.08 -1.49 6.55
C ASP A 56 0.57 -1.63 6.33
N LEU A 57 -0.13 -2.27 7.26
CA LEU A 57 -1.59 -2.39 7.23
C LEU A 57 -2.27 -1.01 7.31
N ASP A 58 -1.80 -0.13 8.20
CA ASP A 58 -2.32 1.24 8.29
C ASP A 58 -2.13 2.01 6.96
N LEU A 59 -0.95 1.89 6.34
CA LEU A 59 -0.64 2.52 5.07
C LEU A 59 -1.46 1.91 3.92
N LEU A 60 -1.69 0.60 3.91
CA LEU A 60 -2.57 -0.07 2.96
C LEU A 60 -4.01 0.44 3.08
N VAL A 61 -4.53 0.55 4.30
CA VAL A 61 -5.87 1.11 4.56
C VAL A 61 -5.95 2.57 4.07
N LEU A 62 -4.89 3.35 4.27
CA LEU A 62 -4.81 4.73 3.76
C LEU A 62 -4.89 4.79 2.23
N ILE A 63 -4.14 3.93 1.52
CA ILE A 63 -4.20 3.84 0.05
C ILE A 63 -5.60 3.43 -0.39
N LEU A 64 -6.18 2.39 0.23
CA LEU A 64 -7.49 1.87 -0.16
C LEU A 64 -8.60 2.89 0.06
N LYS A 65 -8.56 3.68 1.15
CA LYS A 65 -9.50 4.78 1.40
C LYS A 65 -9.38 5.90 0.36
N THR A 66 -8.19 6.15 -0.15
CA THR A 66 -7.92 7.32 -1.02
C THR A 66 -8.04 6.98 -2.51
N CYS A 67 -7.61 5.78 -2.91
CA CYS A 67 -7.48 5.34 -4.30
C CYS A 67 -8.40 4.17 -4.66
N GLY A 68 -9.04 3.49 -3.70
CA GLY A 68 -9.72 2.21 -3.92
C GLY A 68 -10.81 2.25 -4.98
N MET A 69 -11.62 3.32 -5.02
CA MET A 69 -12.63 3.48 -6.07
C MET A 69 -12.02 3.69 -7.45
N GLU A 70 -10.97 4.50 -7.55
CA GLU A 70 -10.28 4.77 -8.80
C GLU A 70 -9.56 3.53 -9.33
N ILE A 71 -8.99 2.71 -8.44
CA ILE A 71 -8.44 1.39 -8.78
C ILE A 71 -9.55 0.50 -9.38
N ARG A 72 -10.70 0.35 -8.70
CA ARG A 72 -11.82 -0.46 -9.18
C ARG A 72 -12.36 0.03 -10.54
N ARG A 73 -12.38 1.34 -10.77
CA ARG A 73 -12.84 1.93 -12.03
C ARG A 73 -11.89 1.63 -13.19
N ASN A 74 -10.58 1.67 -12.94
CA ASN A 74 -9.57 1.38 -13.95
C ASN A 74 -9.46 -0.13 -14.24
N ASP A 75 -9.54 -0.97 -13.20
CA ASP A 75 -9.53 -2.41 -13.31
C ASP A 75 -10.41 -3.03 -12.22
N SER A 76 -11.54 -3.58 -12.64
CA SER A 76 -12.53 -4.19 -11.75
C SER A 76 -12.03 -5.45 -11.03
N LEU A 77 -10.97 -6.08 -11.54
CA LEU A 77 -10.36 -7.30 -10.99
C LEU A 77 -9.16 -6.99 -10.09
N ALA A 78 -8.35 -5.97 -10.42
CA ALA A 78 -7.14 -5.64 -9.67
C ALA A 78 -7.38 -5.41 -8.17
N LEU A 79 -8.47 -4.73 -7.79
CA LEU A 79 -8.79 -4.51 -6.37
C LEU A 79 -9.11 -5.84 -5.66
N LYS A 80 -9.81 -6.75 -6.34
CA LYS A 80 -10.14 -8.07 -5.79
C LYS A 80 -8.87 -8.88 -5.58
N ASP A 81 -7.98 -8.90 -6.56
CA ASP A 81 -6.71 -9.63 -6.48
C ASP A 81 -5.83 -9.07 -5.35
N ILE A 82 -5.73 -7.74 -5.22
CA ILE A 82 -5.03 -7.09 -4.10
C ILE A 82 -5.61 -7.51 -2.75
N ILE A 83 -6.94 -7.54 -2.60
CA ILE A 83 -7.59 -7.97 -1.36
C ILE A 83 -7.30 -9.44 -1.08
N LEU A 84 -7.33 -10.30 -2.10
CA LEU A 84 -7.02 -11.72 -1.96
C LEU A 84 -5.55 -11.95 -1.57
N ASP A 85 -4.62 -11.18 -2.14
CA ASP A 85 -3.20 -11.23 -1.79
C ASP A 85 -2.97 -10.81 -0.33
N ILE A 86 -3.60 -9.71 0.11
CA ILE A 86 -3.59 -9.27 1.52
C ILE A 86 -4.13 -10.38 2.43
N GLN A 87 -5.29 -10.95 2.09
CA GLN A 87 -5.93 -12.00 2.91
C GLN A 87 -5.10 -13.28 2.96
N THR A 88 -4.51 -13.69 1.85
CA THR A 88 -3.70 -14.92 1.76
C THR A 88 -2.46 -14.75 2.61
N LYS A 89 -1.74 -13.64 2.46
CA LYS A 89 -0.49 -13.40 3.20
C LYS A 89 -0.73 -13.16 4.69
N ALA A 90 -1.84 -12.50 5.05
CA ALA A 90 -2.27 -12.39 6.45
C ALA A 90 -2.59 -13.75 7.09
N ARG A 91 -3.15 -14.71 6.35
CA ARG A 91 -3.38 -16.07 6.86
C ARG A 91 -2.07 -16.81 7.09
N THR A 92 -1.13 -16.75 6.13
CA THR A 92 0.17 -17.41 6.27
C THR A 92 0.94 -16.91 7.50
N LEU A 93 0.93 -15.60 7.76
CA LEU A 93 1.55 -15.01 8.96
C LEU A 93 0.92 -15.51 10.27
N ASN A 94 -0.40 -15.75 10.30
CA ASN A 94 -1.07 -16.29 11.48
C ASN A 94 -0.79 -17.78 11.69
N GLU A 95 -0.64 -18.55 10.61
CA GLU A 95 -0.29 -19.97 10.66
C GLU A 95 1.15 -20.19 11.14
N ASP A 96 2.10 -19.34 10.72
CA ASP A 96 3.49 -19.37 11.19
C ASP A 96 3.62 -18.97 12.67
N ASN A 97 2.76 -18.06 13.17
CA ASN A 97 2.72 -17.70 14.60
C ASN A 97 2.05 -18.76 15.50
N SER A 98 1.37 -19.77 14.93
CA SER A 98 0.73 -20.87 15.68
C SER A 98 1.53 -22.19 15.66
N ARG A 99 2.72 -22.21 15.06
CA ARG A 99 3.67 -23.34 15.10
C ARG A 99 4.83 -23.04 16.03
#